data_AF-A0A1G5CDK7-F1
#
_entry.id   AF-A0A1G5CDK7-F1
#
_cell.length_a   1.000
_cell.length_b   1.000
_cell.length_c   1.000
_cell.angle_alpha   90.00
_cell.angle_beta   90.00
_cell.angle_gamma   90.00
#
_symmetry.space_group_name_H-M   'P 1'
#
loop_
_entity.id
_entity.type
_entity.pdbx_description
1 polymer ?
#
loop_
_entity_poly.entity_id
_entity_poly.type
_entity_poly.pdbx_seq_one_letter_code
_entity_poly.pdbx_strand_id
1 'polypeptide(L)'
;MKKIMVLGCSLLVLAACKKESEEVKVDETKVETPVDSIAIKDTVAAHQIEAVPVATEATVVAETKTEPAAKTEAAKPALKYAAFGSKITADKALSKEQMTQKYASLKKGDTIDVKFKSKIMSVCKKKGCWMKMDLADNKESFIRFKDYGFFVPLNADNSDAVVSGKAFLDVISVDELKHYAKDGGKSQEEIDKITQPKITYAFQADGVLIQE
;
A
#
# COMPACT_ATOMS: atom_id res chain seq x y z
N MET A 1 -5.88 -31.72 -61.11
CA MET A 1 -5.70 -33.20 -61.13
C MET A 1 -4.21 -33.50 -61.33
N LYS A 2 -3.71 -34.63 -60.79
CA LYS A 2 -2.26 -34.94 -60.57
C LYS A 2 -1.59 -34.01 -59.53
N LYS A 3 -0.59 -34.45 -58.74
CA LYS A 3 -0.17 -35.80 -58.24
C LYS A 3 0.63 -35.54 -56.93
N ILE A 4 0.30 -36.17 -55.80
CA ILE A 4 0.87 -37.42 -55.22
C ILE A 4 2.30 -37.28 -54.61
N MET A 5 2.35 -37.47 -53.27
CA MET A 5 3.39 -38.05 -52.38
C MET A 5 4.87 -37.62 -52.44
N VAL A 6 5.43 -37.41 -51.23
CA VAL A 6 6.47 -38.22 -50.50
C VAL A 6 6.73 -37.42 -49.20
N LEU A 7 6.42 -37.86 -47.97
CA LEU A 7 6.69 -39.11 -47.23
C LEU A 7 8.18 -39.41 -46.98
N GLY A 8 8.85 -38.52 -46.24
CA GLY A 8 10.18 -38.77 -45.67
C GLY A 8 10.11 -39.04 -44.17
N CYS A 9 10.06 -40.31 -43.77
CA CYS A 9 10.17 -40.71 -42.37
C CYS A 9 11.66 -40.92 -42.01
N SER A 10 12.11 -40.39 -40.87
CA SER A 10 13.46 -40.65 -40.35
C SER A 10 13.39 -40.86 -38.84
N LEU A 11 13.39 -42.14 -38.42
CA LEU A 11 13.73 -42.52 -37.05
C LEU A 11 15.25 -42.49 -36.91
N LEU A 12 15.76 -41.88 -35.84
CA LEU A 12 17.16 -42.03 -35.45
C LEU A 12 17.30 -42.16 -33.92
N VAL A 13 17.22 -43.43 -33.50
CA VAL A 13 17.95 -44.08 -32.39
C VAL A 13 17.87 -43.46 -30.98
N LEU A 14 17.41 -44.28 -30.04
CA LEU A 14 17.49 -44.06 -28.60
C LEU A 14 18.95 -44.09 -28.09
N ALA A 15 19.32 -43.13 -27.24
CA ALA A 15 20.52 -43.20 -26.40
C ALA A 15 20.10 -43.20 -24.93
N ALA A 16 20.21 -44.35 -24.26
CA ALA A 16 19.75 -44.52 -22.88
C ALA A 16 20.83 -44.11 -21.86
N CYS A 17 20.67 -42.93 -21.24
CA CYS A 17 21.44 -42.57 -20.05
C CYS A 17 20.74 -43.07 -18.79
N LYS A 18 21.06 -44.31 -18.39
CA LYS A 18 20.74 -44.84 -17.06
C LYS A 18 21.61 -44.12 -16.03
N LYS A 19 21.00 -43.35 -15.13
CA LYS A 19 21.67 -42.76 -13.96
C LYS A 19 20.91 -43.15 -12.71
N GLU A 20 21.64 -43.55 -11.67
CA GLU A 20 21.05 -44.13 -10.46
C GLU A 20 20.15 -43.17 -9.68
N SER A 21 19.07 -43.73 -9.15
CA SER A 21 18.31 -43.18 -8.04
C SER A 21 19.06 -43.46 -6.74
N GLU A 22 19.77 -42.47 -6.21
CA GLU A 22 20.42 -42.57 -4.90
C GLU A 22 19.41 -42.18 -3.80
N GLU A 23 19.10 -43.13 -2.91
CA GLU A 23 18.12 -42.94 -1.84
C GLU A 23 18.72 -42.12 -0.69
N VAL A 24 18.48 -40.80 -0.69
CA VAL A 24 18.73 -39.97 0.51
C VAL A 24 17.71 -40.33 1.58
N LYS A 25 18.15 -41.07 2.60
CA LYS A 25 17.33 -41.42 3.76
C LYS A 25 16.84 -40.17 4.49
N VAL A 26 15.58 -40.19 4.89
CA VAL A 26 15.02 -39.28 5.87
C VAL A 26 15.56 -39.69 7.25
N ASP A 27 16.26 -38.78 7.94
CA ASP A 27 16.59 -38.94 9.35
C ASP A 27 15.61 -38.12 10.20
N GLU A 28 14.88 -38.78 11.09
CA GLU A 28 13.90 -38.15 11.98
C GLU A 28 14.57 -37.57 13.23
N THR A 29 15.40 -36.53 13.07
CA THR A 29 16.01 -35.84 14.21
C THR A 29 15.01 -34.90 14.90
N LYS A 30 14.14 -35.51 15.70
CA LYS A 30 13.21 -34.86 16.66
C LYS A 30 13.95 -33.82 17.52
N VAL A 31 13.68 -32.54 17.32
CA VAL A 31 14.08 -31.46 18.25
C VAL A 31 12.84 -30.95 18.99
N GLU A 32 12.89 -31.01 20.31
CA GLU A 32 11.75 -30.77 21.19
C GLU A 32 11.57 -29.28 21.50
N THR A 33 10.32 -28.83 21.59
CA THR A 33 9.97 -27.46 22.00
C THR A 33 9.85 -27.36 23.53
N PRO A 34 10.70 -26.58 24.23
CA PRO A 34 10.48 -26.27 25.64
C PRO A 34 9.31 -25.30 25.80
N VAL A 35 8.35 -25.64 26.66
CA VAL A 35 7.19 -24.80 27.00
C VAL A 35 7.23 -24.36 28.47
N ASP A 36 7.93 -23.28 28.75
CA ASP A 36 7.85 -22.56 30.03
C ASP A 36 7.31 -21.14 29.77
N SER A 37 6.15 -20.71 30.28
CA SER A 37 5.42 -21.03 31.54
C SER A 37 6.02 -20.41 32.80
N ILE A 38 6.54 -19.18 32.71
CA ILE A 38 6.74 -18.31 33.90
C ILE A 38 5.60 -17.29 33.98
N ALA A 39 4.66 -17.53 34.89
CA ALA A 39 3.70 -16.52 35.33
C ALA A 39 4.36 -15.59 36.36
N ILE A 40 4.27 -14.28 36.15
CA ILE A 40 4.49 -13.29 37.21
C ILE A 40 3.12 -12.77 37.64
N LYS A 41 2.85 -12.86 38.95
CA LYS A 41 1.57 -12.52 39.55
C LYS A 41 1.42 -11.04 39.83
N ASP A 42 0.16 -10.68 40.01
CA ASP A 42 -0.37 -9.43 40.55
C ASP A 42 0.49 -8.79 41.66
N THR A 43 0.67 -7.48 41.60
CA THR A 43 0.72 -6.64 42.81
C THR A 43 0.09 -5.27 42.53
N VAL A 44 -1.19 -5.21 42.89
CA VAL A 44 -1.93 -4.08 43.44
C VAL A 44 -1.16 -2.76 43.64
N ALA A 45 -1.63 -1.70 42.98
CA ALA A 45 -1.62 -0.35 43.53
C ALA A 45 -2.77 0.47 42.91
N ALA A 46 -3.87 0.64 43.64
CA ALA A 46 -4.92 1.58 43.25
C ALA A 46 -4.61 2.96 43.81
N HIS A 47 -4.83 4.01 43.01
CA HIS A 47 -5.00 5.37 43.52
C HIS A 47 -6.18 6.05 42.82
N GLN A 48 -7.33 5.98 43.48
CA GLN A 48 -8.34 7.04 43.38
C GLN A 48 -7.96 8.16 44.36
N ILE A 49 -8.78 9.21 44.39
CA ILE A 49 -8.65 10.44 45.20
C ILE A 49 -7.50 11.37 44.74
N GLU A 50 -7.64 12.69 44.75
CA GLU A 50 -8.76 13.54 45.22
C GLU A 50 -9.32 14.45 44.11
N ALA A 51 -10.59 14.82 44.24
CA ALA A 51 -11.17 15.98 43.57
C ALA A 51 -11.49 17.03 44.64
N VAL A 52 -11.03 18.27 44.46
CA VAL A 52 -11.31 19.40 45.37
C VAL A 52 -11.83 20.58 44.54
N PRO A 53 -12.97 21.18 44.89
CA PRO A 53 -13.64 22.18 44.04
C PRO A 53 -13.22 23.63 44.40
N VAL A 54 -13.34 24.53 43.42
CA VAL A 54 -13.35 25.99 43.64
C VAL A 54 -14.50 26.63 42.85
N ALA A 55 -15.57 26.94 43.58
CA ALA A 55 -16.42 28.12 43.34
C ALA A 55 -15.89 29.26 44.24
N THR A 56 -16.21 30.56 44.08
CA THR A 56 -16.98 31.28 43.04
C THR A 56 -16.14 32.54 42.63
N GLU A 57 -16.58 33.73 42.19
CA GLU A 57 -17.89 34.37 41.93
C GLU A 57 -17.71 35.31 40.72
N ALA A 58 -18.50 35.19 39.65
CA ALA A 58 -19.61 36.09 39.33
C ALA A 58 -19.37 37.60 39.61
N THR A 59 -19.37 38.43 38.56
CA THR A 59 -20.39 39.49 38.37
C THR A 59 -20.41 40.07 36.96
N VAL A 60 -21.56 40.64 36.60
CA VAL A 60 -21.96 41.11 35.27
C VAL A 60 -21.56 42.55 34.96
N VAL A 61 -21.17 42.82 33.71
CA VAL A 61 -21.50 43.97 32.84
C VAL A 61 -20.81 43.75 31.47
N ALA A 62 -21.25 44.25 30.32
CA ALA A 62 -22.56 44.70 29.85
C ALA A 62 -22.53 44.67 28.30
N GLU A 63 -23.68 44.75 27.64
CA GLU A 63 -23.85 44.57 26.20
C GLU A 63 -22.99 45.50 25.31
N THR A 64 -22.44 44.98 24.20
CA THR A 64 -22.24 45.79 22.98
C THR A 64 -22.42 44.91 21.73
N LYS A 65 -23.38 45.29 20.90
CA LYS A 65 -23.94 44.51 19.78
C LYS A 65 -23.32 44.94 18.44
N THR A 66 -22.29 44.24 17.95
CA THR A 66 -21.71 44.54 16.62
C THR A 66 -21.15 43.30 15.89
N GLU A 67 -21.99 42.68 15.05
CA GLU A 67 -21.58 41.88 13.88
C GLU A 67 -22.78 41.79 12.90
N PRO A 68 -22.58 41.43 11.61
CA PRO A 68 -21.32 41.05 10.97
C PRO A 68 -20.91 41.97 9.80
N ALA A 69 -19.62 42.30 9.72
CA ALA A 69 -19.02 42.81 8.48
C ALA A 69 -18.60 41.61 7.60
N ALA A 70 -19.60 40.91 7.06
CA ALA A 70 -19.41 39.65 6.34
C ALA A 70 -18.50 39.81 5.11
N LYS A 71 -17.24 39.40 5.23
CA LYS A 71 -16.38 39.15 4.08
C LYS A 71 -16.90 37.90 3.38
N THR A 72 -17.57 38.07 2.25
CA THR A 72 -18.02 36.98 1.38
C THR A 72 -16.81 36.30 0.72
N GLU A 73 -16.12 35.47 1.48
CA GLU A 73 -15.25 34.44 0.91
C GLU A 73 -16.16 33.48 0.13
N ALA A 74 -16.02 33.47 -1.19
CA ALA A 74 -16.96 32.79 -2.07
C ALA A 74 -16.97 31.29 -1.77
N ALA A 75 -18.08 30.80 -1.21
CA ALA A 75 -18.23 29.44 -0.75
C ALA A 75 -18.00 28.45 -1.91
N LYS A 76 -16.79 27.88 -1.96
CA LYS A 76 -16.39 26.87 -2.93
C LYS A 76 -17.40 25.72 -2.85
N PRO A 77 -17.97 25.25 -3.98
CA PRO A 77 -19.05 24.27 -3.95
C PRO A 77 -18.62 23.04 -3.15
N ALA A 78 -19.48 22.62 -2.21
CA ALA A 78 -19.20 21.52 -1.31
C ALA A 78 -19.12 20.20 -2.09
N LEU A 79 -17.89 19.81 -2.45
CA LEU A 79 -17.61 18.56 -3.14
C LEU A 79 -18.07 17.40 -2.25
N LYS A 80 -18.94 16.55 -2.79
CA LYS A 80 -19.38 15.33 -2.12
C LYS A 80 -18.30 14.25 -2.24
N TYR A 81 -18.21 13.40 -1.23
CA TYR A 81 -17.21 12.35 -1.12
C TYR A 81 -17.81 11.10 -0.50
N ALA A 82 -17.66 9.97 -1.18
CA ALA A 82 -17.79 8.66 -0.58
C ALA A 82 -16.52 8.36 0.24
N ALA A 83 -16.70 7.96 1.51
CA ALA A 83 -15.60 7.75 2.46
C ALA A 83 -15.39 6.26 2.75
N PHE A 84 -14.13 5.82 2.77
CA PHE A 84 -13.71 4.43 2.96
C PHE A 84 -12.57 4.35 3.98
N GLY A 85 -12.60 3.34 4.85
CA GLY A 85 -11.61 3.18 5.93
C GLY A 85 -11.81 4.20 7.05
N SER A 86 -10.71 4.75 7.55
CA SER A 86 -10.70 5.74 8.63
C SER A 86 -11.38 7.05 8.23
N LYS A 87 -12.07 7.70 9.19
CA LYS A 87 -12.67 9.03 8.98
C LYS A 87 -11.56 10.06 8.72
N ILE A 88 -11.53 10.62 7.52
CA ILE A 88 -10.58 11.67 7.11
C ILE A 88 -11.29 12.84 6.44
N THR A 89 -10.57 13.96 6.31
CA THR A 89 -11.06 15.23 5.74
C THR A 89 -10.28 15.61 4.48
N ALA A 90 -10.86 16.40 3.58
CA ALA A 90 -10.20 16.83 2.34
C ALA A 90 -9.26 18.06 2.51
N ASP A 91 -9.27 18.74 3.66
CA ASP A 91 -8.41 19.90 3.94
C ASP A 91 -6.92 19.53 3.99
N LYS A 92 -6.03 20.46 3.64
CA LYS A 92 -4.56 20.31 3.77
C LYS A 92 -3.97 19.08 3.04
N ALA A 93 -4.72 18.47 2.13
CA ALA A 93 -4.20 17.43 1.24
C ALA A 93 -3.20 18.06 0.26
N LEU A 94 -2.01 17.47 0.14
CA LEU A 94 -1.00 17.85 -0.85
C LEU A 94 -1.53 17.68 -2.28
N SER A 95 -1.03 18.49 -3.21
CA SER A 95 -1.20 18.21 -4.65
C SER A 95 -0.33 17.02 -5.09
N LYS A 96 -0.59 16.48 -6.29
CA LYS A 96 0.21 15.37 -6.82
C LYS A 96 1.68 15.77 -7.09
N GLU A 97 1.92 17.03 -7.44
CA GLU A 97 3.25 17.62 -7.63
C GLU A 97 4.00 17.68 -6.30
N GLN A 98 3.35 18.19 -5.26
CA GLN A 98 3.89 18.21 -3.90
C GLN A 98 4.17 16.80 -3.37
N MET A 99 3.28 15.83 -3.65
CA MET A 99 3.49 14.43 -3.27
C MET A 99 4.65 13.79 -4.06
N THR A 100 4.85 14.17 -5.32
CA THR A 100 5.99 13.71 -6.14
C THR A 100 7.31 14.25 -5.57
N GLN A 101 7.34 15.52 -5.16
CA GLN A 101 8.49 16.12 -4.47
C GLN A 101 8.79 15.42 -3.14
N LYS A 102 7.75 15.06 -2.37
CA LYS A 102 7.93 14.25 -1.15
C LYS A 102 8.54 12.88 -1.48
N TYR A 103 7.99 12.13 -2.42
CA TYR A 103 8.55 10.84 -2.84
C TYR A 103 10.00 10.93 -3.34
N ALA A 104 10.36 12.00 -4.07
CA ALA A 104 11.73 12.24 -4.55
C ALA A 104 12.74 12.54 -3.42
N SER A 105 12.28 12.88 -2.20
CA SER A 105 13.13 13.11 -1.03
C SER A 105 13.34 11.86 -0.15
N LEU A 106 12.62 10.76 -0.40
CA LEU A 106 12.70 9.52 0.38
C LEU A 106 13.80 8.57 -0.10
N LYS A 107 14.27 7.71 0.81
CA LYS A 107 15.18 6.58 0.56
C LYS A 107 14.50 5.26 0.95
N LYS A 108 15.11 4.11 0.62
CA LYS A 108 14.63 2.79 1.08
C LYS A 108 14.69 2.76 2.62
N GLY A 109 13.56 2.49 3.26
CA GLY A 109 13.40 2.49 4.72
C GLY A 109 12.76 3.75 5.29
N ASP A 110 12.76 4.88 4.57
CA ASP A 110 12.04 6.07 5.01
C ASP A 110 10.52 5.87 4.88
N THR A 111 9.76 6.46 5.80
CA THR A 111 8.30 6.48 5.76
C THR A 111 7.80 7.81 6.32
N ILE A 112 6.81 8.41 5.65
CA ILE A 112 6.18 9.67 6.09
C ILE A 112 4.66 9.52 6.17
N ASP A 113 4.07 10.09 7.22
CA ASP A 113 2.62 10.26 7.35
C ASP A 113 2.17 11.50 6.56
N VAL A 114 1.30 11.29 5.57
CA VAL A 114 0.89 12.31 4.59
C VAL A 114 -0.55 12.10 4.13
N LYS A 115 -1.12 13.17 3.55
CA LYS A 115 -2.43 13.17 2.90
C LYS A 115 -2.32 13.91 1.56
N PHE A 116 -2.79 13.34 0.46
CA PHE A 116 -2.72 13.99 -0.86
C PHE A 116 -3.98 13.78 -1.70
N LYS A 117 -4.30 14.74 -2.59
CA LYS A 117 -5.36 14.63 -3.60
C LYS A 117 -4.73 14.35 -4.96
N SER A 118 -5.25 13.36 -5.68
CA SER A 118 -4.95 13.15 -7.11
C SER A 118 -6.05 12.34 -7.79
N LYS A 119 -5.90 12.04 -9.08
CA LYS A 119 -6.82 11.19 -9.85
C LYS A 119 -6.45 9.71 -9.69
N ILE A 120 -7.45 8.84 -9.57
CA ILE A 120 -7.26 7.39 -9.60
C ILE A 120 -7.02 6.96 -11.06
N MET A 121 -5.90 6.30 -11.34
CA MET A 121 -5.55 5.78 -12.67
C MET A 121 -6.13 4.39 -12.93
N SER A 122 -6.17 3.53 -11.91
CA SER A 122 -6.75 2.19 -12.01
C SER A 122 -7.07 1.59 -10.64
N VAL A 123 -8.16 0.82 -10.57
CA VAL A 123 -8.58 0.05 -9.38
C VAL A 123 -8.45 -1.45 -9.62
N CYS A 124 -8.13 -2.22 -8.57
CA CYS A 124 -8.13 -3.68 -8.61
C CYS A 124 -9.52 -4.27 -8.96
N LYS A 125 -9.77 -4.61 -10.22
CA LYS A 125 -11.08 -5.10 -10.72
C LYS A 125 -11.62 -6.37 -10.06
N LYS A 126 -10.80 -7.13 -9.31
CA LYS A 126 -11.24 -8.33 -8.60
C LYS A 126 -11.96 -8.06 -7.28
N LYS A 127 -11.50 -7.06 -6.51
CA LYS A 127 -11.94 -6.83 -5.11
C LYS A 127 -11.81 -5.38 -4.61
N GLY A 128 -11.27 -4.45 -5.40
CA GLY A 128 -11.07 -3.06 -4.95
C GLY A 128 -10.04 -2.92 -3.82
N CYS A 129 -9.08 -3.85 -3.72
CA CYS A 129 -8.12 -3.93 -2.60
C CYS A 129 -6.77 -3.23 -2.84
N TRP A 130 -6.59 -2.62 -4.01
CA TRP A 130 -5.55 -1.63 -4.30
C TRP A 130 -6.05 -0.70 -5.39
N MET A 131 -5.44 0.49 -5.48
CA MET A 131 -5.60 1.41 -6.61
C MET A 131 -4.28 2.11 -6.92
N LYS A 132 -4.14 2.64 -8.13
CA LYS A 132 -3.04 3.56 -8.49
C LYS A 132 -3.55 5.00 -8.53
N MET A 133 -2.74 5.94 -8.08
CA MET A 133 -3.02 7.38 -8.20
C MET A 133 -1.93 8.09 -9.00
N ASP A 134 -2.37 9.05 -9.81
CA ASP A 134 -1.55 9.91 -10.67
C ASP A 134 -0.56 10.77 -9.85
N LEU A 135 0.67 10.89 -10.34
CA LEU A 135 1.73 11.77 -9.81
C LEU A 135 2.23 12.72 -10.92
N ALA A 136 3.14 13.64 -10.60
CA ALA A 136 3.81 14.42 -11.64
C ALA A 136 4.77 13.54 -12.47
N ASP A 137 5.23 14.06 -13.60
CA ASP A 137 6.23 13.43 -14.48
C ASP A 137 5.84 12.04 -15.03
N ASN A 138 4.54 11.78 -15.21
CA ASN A 138 3.97 10.47 -15.62
C ASN A 138 4.27 9.32 -14.65
N LYS A 139 4.49 9.63 -13.37
CA LYS A 139 4.67 8.64 -12.30
C LYS A 139 3.30 8.23 -11.72
N GLU A 140 3.28 7.13 -10.99
CA GLU A 140 2.09 6.66 -10.26
C GLU A 140 2.47 6.27 -8.82
N SER A 141 1.58 6.55 -7.86
CA SER A 141 1.64 5.99 -6.51
C SER A 141 0.78 4.72 -6.43
N PHE A 142 1.33 3.64 -5.85
CA PHE A 142 0.61 2.38 -5.68
C PHE A 142 0.00 2.31 -4.27
N ILE A 143 -1.32 2.46 -4.19
CA ILE A 143 -2.08 2.53 -2.95
C ILE A 143 -2.58 1.14 -2.55
N ARG A 144 -2.15 0.66 -1.39
CA ARG A 144 -2.77 -0.48 -0.68
C ARG A 144 -3.56 0.04 0.51
N PHE A 145 -4.63 -0.66 0.88
CA PHE A 145 -5.44 -0.34 2.06
C PHE A 145 -4.89 -1.10 3.26
N LYS A 146 -4.70 -0.38 4.36
CA LYS A 146 -4.09 -0.89 5.59
C LYS A 146 -4.82 -2.13 6.11
N ASP A 147 -4.04 -3.12 6.54
CA ASP A 147 -4.49 -4.38 7.15
C ASP A 147 -5.55 -5.15 6.31
N TYR A 148 -5.63 -4.86 5.00
CA TYR A 148 -6.69 -5.31 4.08
C TYR A 148 -8.12 -4.95 4.55
N GLY A 149 -8.26 -3.97 5.45
CA GLY A 149 -9.48 -3.72 6.24
C GLY A 149 -10.62 -3.01 5.51
N PHE A 150 -10.40 -2.50 4.30
CA PHE A 150 -11.44 -1.89 3.47
C PHE A 150 -11.11 -1.93 1.98
N PHE A 151 -12.13 -1.70 1.15
CA PHE A 151 -12.06 -1.74 -0.32
C PHE A 151 -12.72 -0.50 -0.93
N VAL A 152 -12.30 -0.13 -2.13
CA VAL A 152 -12.88 0.98 -2.93
C VAL A 152 -13.72 0.45 -4.09
N PRO A 153 -14.66 1.24 -4.65
CA PRO A 153 -15.54 0.80 -5.74
C PRO A 153 -14.76 0.38 -6.99
N LEU A 154 -15.17 -0.73 -7.62
CA LEU A 154 -14.48 -1.31 -8.77
C LEU A 154 -14.48 -0.42 -10.02
N ASN A 155 -15.32 0.61 -10.04
CA ASN A 155 -15.53 1.58 -11.12
C ASN A 155 -14.93 2.97 -10.82
N ALA A 156 -14.16 3.15 -9.74
CA ALA A 156 -13.62 4.45 -9.33
C ALA A 156 -12.36 4.90 -10.10
N ASP A 157 -12.10 4.40 -11.31
CA ASP A 157 -11.01 4.93 -12.15
C ASP A 157 -11.41 6.28 -12.76
N ASN A 158 -10.42 7.15 -12.98
CA ASN A 158 -10.58 8.54 -13.42
C ASN A 158 -11.29 9.46 -12.40
N SER A 159 -11.89 8.94 -11.34
CA SER A 159 -12.38 9.71 -10.20
C SER A 159 -11.24 10.45 -9.48
N ASP A 160 -11.55 11.61 -8.95
CA ASP A 160 -10.67 12.35 -8.04
C ASP A 160 -10.76 11.78 -6.63
N ALA A 161 -9.63 11.58 -5.95
CA ALA A 161 -9.61 11.03 -4.59
C ALA A 161 -8.58 11.71 -3.68
N VAL A 162 -8.88 11.71 -2.39
CA VAL A 162 -7.94 12.08 -1.31
C VAL A 162 -7.60 10.83 -0.53
N VAL A 163 -6.31 10.54 -0.34
CA VAL A 163 -5.83 9.44 0.49
C VAL A 163 -5.00 9.96 1.65
N SER A 164 -5.13 9.32 2.82
CA SER A 164 -4.35 9.62 4.02
C SER A 164 -3.71 8.35 4.57
N GLY A 165 -2.45 8.44 4.99
CA GLY A 165 -1.70 7.31 5.53
C GLY A 165 -0.19 7.45 5.28
N LYS A 166 0.49 6.32 5.11
CA LYS A 166 1.96 6.25 5.08
C LYS A 166 2.50 6.09 3.67
N ALA A 167 3.36 7.00 3.24
CA ALA A 167 4.09 6.94 1.97
C ALA A 167 5.54 6.51 2.18
N PHE A 168 6.04 5.62 1.33
CA PHE A 168 7.39 5.04 1.41
C PHE A 168 7.88 4.56 0.04
N LEU A 169 9.17 4.21 -0.08
CA LEU A 169 9.72 3.57 -1.28
C LEU A 169 9.79 2.05 -1.09
N ASP A 170 8.99 1.32 -1.86
CA ASP A 170 9.10 -0.14 -2.01
C ASP A 170 10.15 -0.41 -3.11
N VAL A 171 11.29 -0.98 -2.71
CA VAL A 171 12.51 -1.07 -3.55
C VAL A 171 13.06 -2.49 -3.55
N ILE A 172 12.84 -3.19 -4.66
CA ILE A 172 13.36 -4.54 -4.91
C ILE A 172 14.71 -4.41 -5.62
N SER A 173 15.76 -5.04 -5.08
CA SER A 173 17.11 -5.00 -5.64
C SER A 173 17.24 -5.77 -6.95
N VAL A 174 18.35 -5.57 -7.66
CA VAL A 174 18.68 -6.33 -8.88
C VAL A 174 18.73 -7.82 -8.60
N ASP A 175 19.33 -8.24 -7.48
CA ASP A 175 19.53 -9.66 -7.17
C ASP A 175 18.21 -10.35 -6.76
N GLU A 176 17.36 -9.67 -5.98
CA GLU A 176 15.98 -10.13 -5.70
C GLU A 176 15.16 -10.27 -6.99
N LEU A 177 15.25 -9.30 -7.91
CA LEU A 177 14.56 -9.36 -9.21
C LEU A 177 15.09 -10.50 -10.10
N LYS A 178 16.40 -10.76 -10.10
CA LYS A 178 17.01 -11.89 -10.82
C LYS A 178 16.61 -13.23 -10.22
N HIS A 179 16.49 -13.33 -8.90
CA HIS A 179 15.98 -14.51 -8.21
C HIS A 179 14.52 -14.78 -8.61
N TYR A 180 13.62 -13.78 -8.50
CA TYR A 180 12.23 -13.93 -8.92
C TYR A 180 12.06 -14.25 -10.41
N ALA A 181 12.93 -13.72 -11.28
CA ALA A 181 12.95 -14.06 -12.70
C ALA A 181 13.35 -15.53 -12.92
N LYS A 182 14.40 -16.01 -12.24
CA LYS A 182 14.84 -17.41 -12.28
C LYS A 182 13.75 -18.36 -11.80
N ASP A 183 13.12 -18.07 -10.66
CA ASP A 183 12.04 -18.87 -10.09
C ASP A 183 10.79 -18.86 -11.01
N GLY A 184 10.55 -17.74 -11.69
CA GLY A 184 9.55 -17.61 -12.76
C GLY A 184 9.92 -18.25 -14.10
N GLY A 185 11.02 -19.01 -14.17
CA GLY A 185 11.43 -19.75 -15.37
C GLY A 185 11.95 -18.89 -16.52
N LYS A 186 12.44 -17.68 -16.25
CA LYS A 186 12.98 -16.76 -17.27
C LYS A 186 14.29 -17.26 -17.88
N SER A 187 14.54 -16.90 -19.14
CA SER A 187 15.82 -17.21 -19.77
C SER A 187 16.96 -16.38 -19.17
N GLN A 188 18.20 -16.88 -19.25
CA GLN A 188 19.36 -16.13 -18.78
C GLN A 188 19.46 -14.75 -19.46
N GLU A 189 19.13 -14.66 -20.75
CA GLU A 189 19.09 -13.39 -21.48
C GLU A 189 18.03 -12.40 -20.98
N GLU A 190 16.95 -12.86 -20.36
CA GLU A 190 15.97 -11.98 -19.70
C GLU A 190 16.44 -11.56 -18.31
N ILE A 191 17.10 -12.48 -17.59
CA ILE A 191 17.69 -12.24 -16.25
C ILE A 191 18.85 -11.23 -16.34
N ASP A 192 19.71 -11.31 -17.35
CA ASP A 192 20.87 -10.43 -17.51
C ASP A 192 20.49 -9.00 -17.90
N LYS A 193 19.31 -8.81 -18.51
CA LYS A 193 18.74 -7.48 -18.80
C LYS A 193 18.26 -6.75 -17.54
N ILE A 194 18.16 -7.44 -16.39
CA ILE A 194 17.84 -6.83 -15.10
C ILE A 194 19.12 -6.17 -14.55
N THR A 195 19.28 -4.87 -14.84
CA THR A 195 20.47 -4.08 -14.46
C THR A 195 20.16 -2.95 -13.47
N GLN A 196 18.88 -2.72 -13.13
CA GLN A 196 18.43 -1.66 -12.23
C GLN A 196 17.41 -2.20 -11.21
N PRO A 197 17.39 -1.66 -9.97
CA PRO A 197 16.38 -2.01 -8.97
C PRO A 197 15.00 -1.49 -9.37
N LYS A 198 13.94 -2.18 -8.93
CA LYS A 198 12.56 -1.75 -9.15
C LYS A 198 12.09 -0.90 -7.97
N ILE A 199 11.90 0.39 -8.22
CA ILE A 199 11.36 1.34 -7.25
C ILE A 199 9.86 1.52 -7.51
N THR A 200 9.05 1.43 -6.46
CA THR A 200 7.62 1.72 -6.47
C THR A 200 7.31 2.77 -5.41
N TYR A 201 6.60 3.84 -5.80
CA TYR A 201 6.08 4.85 -4.88
C TYR A 201 4.89 4.29 -4.11
N ALA A 202 5.17 3.58 -3.02
CA ALA A 202 4.16 2.85 -2.27
C ALA A 202 3.41 3.75 -1.29
N PHE A 203 2.15 3.42 -1.05
CA PHE A 203 1.31 4.08 -0.06
C PHE A 203 0.44 3.06 0.66
N GLN A 204 0.42 3.12 1.99
CA GLN A 204 -0.52 2.38 2.82
C GLN A 204 -1.55 3.37 3.37
N ALA A 205 -2.78 3.32 2.84
CA ALA A 205 -3.85 4.23 3.23
C ALA A 205 -4.63 3.71 4.44
N ASP A 206 -4.73 4.55 5.47
CA ASP A 206 -5.62 4.35 6.62
C ASP A 206 -7.06 4.76 6.27
N GLY A 207 -7.26 5.69 5.32
CA GLY A 207 -8.56 6.17 4.86
C GLY A 207 -8.51 6.86 3.49
N VAL A 208 -9.66 6.88 2.80
CA VAL A 208 -9.83 7.38 1.43
C VAL A 208 -11.15 8.14 1.29
N LEU A 209 -11.12 9.28 0.61
CA LEU A 209 -12.31 9.97 0.09
C LEU A 209 -12.29 9.88 -1.44
N ILE A 210 -13.37 9.43 -2.06
CA ILE A 210 -13.53 9.43 -3.53
C ILE A 210 -14.65 10.39 -3.87
N GLN A 211 -14.38 11.32 -4.79
CA GLN A 211 -15.34 12.36 -5.17
C GLN A 211 -16.50 11.75 -5.96
N GLU A 212 -17.72 12.17 -5.64
CA GLU A 212 -18.95 11.85 -6.40
C GLU A 212 -19.06 12.68 -7.69
#